data_AF-A0A970G5B3-F1
#
_entry.id   AF-A0A970G5B3-F1
#
_cell.length_a   1.000
_cell.length_b   1.000
_cell.length_c   1.000
_cell.angle_alpha   90.00
_cell.angle_beta   90.00
_cell.angle_gamma   90.00
#
_symmetry.space_group_name_H-M   'P 1'
#
loop_
_entity.id
_entity.type
_entity.pdbx_description
1 polymer ?
#
loop_
_entity_poly.entity_id
_entity_poly.type
_entity_poly.pdbx_seq_one_letter_code
_entity_poly.pdbx_strand_id
1 'polypeptide(L)'
;MKSLDASQVDDLLTSAAARIQQHDISGALDMLVEAYKTCPDNNLILNMTGRCYQILGEFERAERCWEESLAIEPDNSVALTNLKEMRQPAFRFWVKRYNEALTMLEKKKFSEARLLLRQLMEEHDEYVSLYKVLGLCCLAEGDRLEAHHIWKKGLEIDRNNRSLQEYLSLPERRVKPLNKVQETPKETKTIFTSRTLLLITGILCLVLVIQTVALFNSYRQNNENIEVLQQRIHQLTALVDGQPKEEIETMSISPDIEEPSMEGTHYDVEQEEHYYLAGYNAHLSKDWKTAESNLGVVVSMQSGSYLNREALYYLARTYYVQNKYEEAEKYYQLYLDLFPDSNYYDDSLFYLACTYHYTGRHQQAQEVLQQLKELDPANGYLSSELYKTIVNQ
;
A
#
# COMPACT_ATOMS: atom_id res chain seq x y z
N MET A 1 -38.24 -9.43 -24.08
CA MET A 1 -37.41 -9.85 -22.95
C MET A 1 -37.96 -11.18 -22.47
N LYS A 2 -37.27 -12.29 -22.74
CA LYS A 2 -37.62 -13.57 -22.13
C LYS A 2 -37.07 -13.52 -20.71
N SER A 3 -37.93 -13.68 -19.70
CA SER A 3 -37.51 -13.98 -18.34
C SER A 3 -36.61 -15.21 -18.39
N LEU A 4 -35.39 -15.10 -17.89
CA LEU A 4 -34.54 -16.27 -17.65
C LEU A 4 -35.31 -17.23 -16.71
N ASP A 5 -35.29 -18.53 -17.00
CA ASP A 5 -35.89 -19.53 -16.12
C ASP A 5 -34.93 -19.88 -14.97
N ALA A 6 -35.42 -20.59 -13.95
CA ALA A 6 -34.61 -21.01 -12.80
C ALA A 6 -33.42 -21.91 -13.19
N SER A 7 -33.54 -22.69 -14.28
CA SER A 7 -32.45 -23.52 -14.79
C SER A 7 -31.30 -22.67 -15.31
N GLN A 8 -31.62 -21.53 -15.93
CA GLN A 8 -30.62 -20.61 -16.47
C GLN A 8 -29.84 -19.88 -15.36
N VAL A 9 -30.45 -19.67 -14.18
CA VAL A 9 -29.76 -19.10 -13.01
C VAL A 9 -28.79 -20.11 -12.40
N ASP A 10 -29.17 -21.39 -12.31
CA ASP A 10 -28.29 -22.46 -11.83
C ASP A 10 -27.08 -22.67 -12.76
N ASP A 11 -27.28 -22.55 -14.07
CA ASP A 11 -26.20 -22.58 -15.07
C ASP A 11 -25.22 -21.41 -14.88
N LEU A 12 -25.74 -20.20 -14.63
CA LEU A 12 -24.91 -19.01 -14.36
C LEU A 12 -24.11 -19.17 -13.07
N LEU A 13 -24.72 -19.68 -12.00
CA LEU A 13 -24.07 -19.94 -10.72
C LEU A 13 -22.96 -20.99 -10.83
N THR A 14 -23.24 -22.10 -11.52
CA THR A 14 -22.25 -23.16 -11.78
C THR A 14 -21.07 -22.62 -12.58
N SER A 15 -21.35 -21.82 -13.60
CA SER A 15 -20.33 -21.19 -14.44
C SER A 15 -19.50 -20.15 -13.66
N ALA A 16 -20.15 -19.35 -12.80
CA ALA A 16 -19.47 -18.39 -11.93
C ALA A 16 -18.52 -19.11 -10.96
N ALA A 17 -18.97 -20.19 -10.32
CA ALA A 17 -18.13 -20.99 -9.43
C ALA A 17 -16.91 -21.59 -10.15
N ALA A 18 -17.11 -22.09 -11.37
CA ALA A 18 -16.01 -22.59 -12.20
C ALA A 18 -15.01 -21.50 -12.58
N ARG A 19 -15.48 -20.28 -12.87
CA ARG A 19 -14.61 -19.12 -13.15
C ARG A 19 -13.81 -18.67 -11.93
N ILE A 20 -14.40 -18.66 -10.74
CA ILE A 20 -13.68 -18.38 -9.48
C ILE A 20 -12.53 -19.38 -9.29
N GLN A 21 -12.78 -20.68 -9.50
CA GLN A 21 -11.74 -21.72 -9.42
C GLN A 21 -10.61 -21.54 -10.45
N GLN A 22 -10.92 -20.91 -11.58
CA GLN A 22 -9.94 -20.61 -12.63
C GLN A 22 -9.21 -19.27 -12.43
N HIS A 23 -9.45 -18.58 -11.31
CA HIS A 23 -8.98 -17.22 -11.05
C HIS A 23 -9.48 -16.19 -12.08
N ASP A 24 -10.68 -16.40 -12.63
CA ASP A 24 -11.41 -15.42 -13.45
C ASP A 24 -12.48 -14.75 -12.58
N ILE A 25 -12.04 -13.84 -11.69
CA ILE A 25 -12.90 -13.21 -10.69
C ILE A 25 -13.82 -12.18 -11.35
N SER A 26 -13.27 -11.37 -12.26
CA SER A 26 -14.07 -10.40 -13.04
C SER A 26 -15.13 -11.10 -13.89
N GLY A 27 -14.78 -12.19 -14.57
CA GLY A 27 -15.73 -12.95 -15.37
C GLY A 27 -16.75 -13.70 -14.51
N ALA A 28 -16.40 -14.17 -13.32
CA ALA A 28 -17.37 -14.72 -12.38
C ALA A 28 -18.38 -13.65 -11.91
N LEU A 29 -17.89 -12.46 -11.58
CA LEU A 29 -18.73 -11.34 -11.17
C LEU A 29 -19.73 -10.93 -12.25
N ASP A 30 -19.33 -10.89 -13.53
CA ASP A 30 -20.24 -10.60 -14.64
C ASP A 30 -21.43 -11.59 -14.69
N MET A 31 -21.17 -12.88 -14.48
CA MET A 31 -22.21 -13.91 -14.46
C MET A 31 -23.12 -13.79 -13.24
N LEU A 32 -22.55 -13.49 -12.08
CA LEU A 32 -23.29 -13.29 -10.83
C LEU A 32 -24.19 -12.05 -10.88
N VAL A 33 -23.72 -10.96 -11.49
CA VAL A 33 -24.53 -9.76 -11.72
C VAL A 33 -25.69 -10.05 -12.67
N GLU A 34 -25.50 -10.88 -13.69
CA GLU A 34 -26.59 -11.32 -14.55
C GLU A 34 -27.59 -12.22 -13.81
N ALA A 35 -27.10 -13.14 -12.99
CA ALA A 35 -27.95 -13.99 -12.15
C ALA A 35 -28.77 -13.17 -11.14
N TYR A 36 -28.16 -12.15 -10.53
CA TYR A 36 -28.81 -11.25 -9.56
C TYR A 36 -29.99 -10.47 -10.18
N LYS A 37 -29.90 -10.06 -11.45
CA LYS A 37 -31.02 -9.39 -12.15
C LYS A 37 -32.27 -10.25 -12.23
N THR A 38 -32.11 -11.58 -12.21
CA THR A 38 -33.21 -12.54 -12.31
C THR A 38 -33.71 -12.95 -10.93
N CYS A 39 -32.79 -13.25 -10.01
CA CYS A 39 -33.08 -13.72 -8.66
C CYS A 39 -32.31 -12.88 -7.61
N PRO A 40 -32.76 -11.64 -7.31
CA PRO A 40 -32.02 -10.75 -6.40
C PRO A 40 -31.99 -11.27 -4.96
N ASP A 41 -33.03 -11.99 -4.53
CA ASP A 41 -33.16 -12.49 -3.15
C ASP A 41 -32.50 -13.88 -2.95
N ASN A 42 -31.54 -14.25 -3.79
CA ASN A 42 -30.81 -15.51 -3.67
C ASN A 42 -29.50 -15.32 -2.88
N ASN A 43 -29.45 -15.90 -1.68
CA ASN A 43 -28.29 -15.81 -0.78
C ASN A 43 -26.99 -16.35 -1.39
N LEU A 44 -27.04 -17.37 -2.25
CA LEU A 44 -25.83 -17.89 -2.88
C LEU A 44 -25.24 -16.86 -3.87
N ILE A 45 -26.10 -16.22 -4.68
CA ILE A 45 -25.68 -15.15 -5.59
C ILE A 45 -25.05 -14.00 -4.80
N LEU A 46 -25.72 -13.53 -3.75
CA LEU A 46 -25.23 -12.45 -2.89
C LEU A 46 -23.89 -12.80 -2.22
N ASN A 47 -23.77 -14.00 -1.64
CA ASN A 47 -22.55 -14.43 -0.98
C ASN A 47 -21.37 -14.55 -1.94
N MET A 48 -21.57 -15.17 -3.11
CA MET A 48 -20.54 -15.29 -4.15
C MET A 48 -20.16 -13.92 -4.73
N THR A 49 -21.13 -13.04 -4.91
CA THR A 49 -20.91 -11.67 -5.39
C THR A 49 -20.09 -10.87 -4.38
N GLY A 50 -20.45 -10.95 -3.10
CA GLY A 50 -19.70 -10.31 -2.01
C GLY A 50 -18.25 -10.78 -1.96
N ARG A 51 -18.02 -12.09 -2.13
CA ARG A 51 -16.66 -12.65 -2.19
C ARG A 51 -15.88 -12.16 -3.41
N CYS A 52 -16.52 -12.05 -4.58
CA CYS A 52 -15.87 -11.48 -5.77
C CYS A 52 -15.48 -10.02 -5.54
N TYR A 53 -16.39 -9.19 -4.99
CA TYR A 53 -16.07 -7.81 -4.66
C TYR A 53 -14.95 -7.70 -3.63
N GLN A 54 -14.91 -8.58 -2.62
CA GLN A 54 -13.82 -8.62 -1.64
C GLN A 54 -12.47 -8.85 -2.33
N ILE A 55 -12.34 -9.89 -3.17
CA ILE A 55 -11.10 -10.20 -3.89
C ILE A 55 -10.71 -9.06 -4.85
N LEU A 56 -11.70 -8.42 -5.48
CA LEU A 56 -11.46 -7.26 -6.33
C LEU A 56 -11.07 -6.00 -5.55
N GLY A 57 -11.21 -6.01 -4.22
CA GLY A 57 -10.91 -4.90 -3.31
C GLY A 57 -11.99 -3.82 -3.26
N GLU A 58 -13.24 -4.18 -3.58
CA GLU A 58 -14.43 -3.32 -3.52
C GLU A 58 -15.21 -3.59 -2.22
N PHE A 59 -14.58 -3.25 -1.09
CA PHE A 59 -14.98 -3.66 0.26
C PHE A 59 -16.40 -3.22 0.65
N GLU A 60 -16.81 -1.99 0.33
CA GLU A 60 -18.14 -1.49 0.66
C GLU A 60 -19.25 -2.26 -0.09
N ARG A 61 -18.97 -2.69 -1.33
CA ARG A 61 -19.92 -3.51 -2.11
C ARG A 61 -19.95 -4.94 -1.58
N ALA A 62 -18.82 -5.49 -1.16
CA ALA A 62 -18.74 -6.81 -0.54
C ALA A 62 -19.60 -6.87 0.72
N GLU A 63 -19.45 -5.90 1.63
CA GLU A 63 -20.24 -5.81 2.86
C GLU A 63 -21.72 -5.69 2.57
N ARG A 64 -22.12 -4.83 1.62
CA ARG A 64 -23.53 -4.67 1.25
C ARG A 64 -24.14 -5.98 0.77
N CYS A 65 -23.43 -6.78 -0.02
CA CYS A 65 -23.94 -8.07 -0.49
C CYS A 65 -24.23 -9.03 0.69
N TRP A 66 -23.36 -9.08 1.69
CA TRP A 66 -23.58 -9.94 2.86
C TRP A 66 -24.62 -9.36 3.81
N GLU A 67 -24.73 -8.04 3.94
CA GLU A 67 -25.82 -7.40 4.69
C GLU A 67 -27.18 -7.68 4.05
N GLU A 68 -27.29 -7.61 2.73
CA GLU A 68 -28.48 -8.02 1.98
C GLU A 68 -28.77 -9.52 2.19
N SER A 69 -27.74 -10.38 2.21
CA SER A 69 -27.92 -11.80 2.48
C SER A 69 -28.47 -12.07 3.89
N LEU A 70 -27.99 -11.35 4.91
CA LEU A 70 -28.51 -11.46 6.28
C LEU A 70 -29.91 -10.86 6.45
N ALA A 71 -30.31 -9.92 5.59
CA ALA A 71 -31.68 -9.41 5.58
C ALA A 71 -32.68 -10.47 5.08
N ILE A 72 -32.23 -11.39 4.21
CA ILE A 72 -33.02 -12.50 3.68
C ILE A 72 -32.99 -13.71 4.65
N GLU A 73 -31.81 -14.08 5.12
CA GLU A 73 -31.57 -15.22 6.04
C GLU A 73 -30.65 -14.78 7.19
N PRO A 74 -31.22 -14.38 8.34
CA PRO A 74 -30.44 -13.82 9.45
C PRO A 74 -29.38 -14.75 10.05
N ASP A 75 -29.53 -16.07 9.89
CA ASP A 75 -28.61 -17.10 10.35
C ASP A 75 -27.68 -17.64 9.25
N ASN A 76 -27.61 -16.97 8.09
CA ASN A 76 -26.71 -17.34 7.00
C ASN A 76 -25.24 -17.32 7.48
N SER A 77 -24.67 -18.50 7.67
CA SER A 77 -23.34 -18.66 8.27
C SER A 77 -22.22 -18.06 7.42
N VAL A 78 -22.35 -18.11 6.10
CA VAL A 78 -21.37 -17.57 5.15
C VAL A 78 -21.31 -16.05 5.27
N ALA A 79 -22.47 -15.37 5.21
CA ALA A 79 -22.54 -13.92 5.34
C ALA A 79 -22.08 -13.44 6.73
N LEU A 80 -22.48 -14.14 7.81
CA LEU A 80 -22.03 -13.82 9.17
C LEU A 80 -20.51 -13.93 9.33
N THR A 81 -19.90 -15.01 8.84
CA THR A 81 -18.45 -15.23 8.92
C THR A 81 -17.70 -14.14 8.14
N ASN A 82 -18.09 -13.87 6.91
CA ASN A 82 -17.43 -12.86 6.07
C ASN A 82 -17.58 -11.44 6.63
N LEU A 83 -18.76 -11.07 7.13
CA LEU A 83 -18.95 -9.77 7.79
C LEU A 83 -18.18 -9.67 9.10
N LYS A 84 -18.07 -10.75 9.87
CA LYS A 84 -17.26 -10.77 11.08
C LYS A 84 -15.79 -10.50 10.76
N GLU A 85 -15.26 -11.10 9.70
CA GLU A 85 -13.89 -10.85 9.21
C GLU A 85 -13.73 -9.39 8.78
N MET A 86 -14.59 -8.88 7.89
CA MET A 86 -14.52 -7.49 7.42
C MET A 86 -14.75 -6.44 8.51
N ARG A 87 -15.47 -6.79 9.58
CA ARG A 87 -15.71 -5.90 10.72
C ARG A 87 -14.66 -6.01 11.82
N GLN A 88 -13.62 -6.86 11.67
CA GLN A 88 -12.53 -6.88 12.64
C GLN A 88 -11.83 -5.51 12.69
N PRO A 89 -11.45 -5.02 13.89
CA PRO A 89 -10.77 -3.73 14.03
C PRO A 89 -9.51 -3.62 13.17
N ALA A 90 -8.71 -4.69 13.07
CA ALA A 90 -7.50 -4.73 12.24
C ALA A 90 -7.82 -4.50 10.76
N PHE A 91 -8.79 -5.23 10.20
CA PHE A 91 -9.18 -5.09 8.81
C PHE A 91 -9.83 -3.71 8.53
N ARG A 92 -10.65 -3.20 9.44
CA ARG A 92 -11.21 -1.83 9.32
C ARG A 92 -10.13 -0.76 9.30
N PHE A 93 -9.08 -0.93 10.10
CA PHE A 93 -7.93 -0.05 10.10
C PHE A 93 -7.13 -0.15 8.80
N TRP A 94 -6.96 -1.38 8.27
CA TRP A 94 -6.34 -1.62 6.96
C TRP A 94 -7.11 -0.90 5.83
N VAL A 95 -8.44 -1.06 5.76
CA VAL A 95 -9.28 -0.40 4.75
C VAL A 95 -9.20 1.13 4.86
N LYS A 96 -9.15 1.67 6.09
CA LYS A 96 -8.97 3.12 6.30
C LYS A 96 -7.65 3.62 5.70
N ARG A 97 -6.54 2.92 5.93
CA ARG A 97 -5.22 3.25 5.36
C ARG A 97 -5.20 3.07 3.84
N TYR A 98 -5.88 2.04 3.32
CA TYR A 98 -6.05 1.85 1.89
C TYR A 98 -6.75 3.06 1.24
N ASN A 99 -7.84 3.54 1.84
CA ASN A 99 -8.56 4.74 1.38
C ASN A 99 -7.73 6.03 1.50
N GLU A 100 -6.86 6.11 2.51
CA GLU A 100 -5.88 7.20 2.62
C GLU A 100 -4.89 7.19 1.45
N ALA A 101 -4.37 6.01 1.09
CA ALA A 101 -3.52 5.87 -0.09
C ALA A 101 -4.25 6.32 -1.37
N LEU A 102 -5.51 5.93 -1.57
CA LEU A 102 -6.30 6.41 -2.71
C LEU A 102 -6.44 7.94 -2.73
N THR A 103 -6.65 8.55 -1.56
CA THR A 103 -6.70 10.02 -1.41
C THR A 103 -5.35 10.67 -1.76
N MET A 104 -4.23 10.01 -1.44
CA MET A 104 -2.89 10.47 -1.83
C MET A 104 -2.70 10.42 -3.36
N LEU A 105 -3.18 9.38 -4.05
CA LEU A 105 -3.17 9.31 -5.52
C LEU A 105 -3.94 10.49 -6.15
N GLU A 106 -5.12 10.81 -5.62
CA GLU A 106 -5.92 11.96 -6.09
C GLU A 106 -5.17 13.29 -5.94
N LYS A 107 -4.44 13.42 -4.82
CA LYS A 107 -3.57 14.57 -4.53
C LYS A 107 -2.24 14.52 -5.28
N LYS A 108 -2.01 13.52 -6.15
CA LYS A 108 -0.78 13.29 -6.92
C LYS A 108 0.47 13.04 -6.06
N LYS A 109 0.29 12.61 -4.81
CA LYS A 109 1.34 12.21 -3.88
C LYS A 109 1.71 10.75 -4.12
N PHE A 110 2.24 10.45 -5.30
CA PHE A 110 2.46 9.06 -5.76
C PHE A 110 3.50 8.30 -4.91
N SER A 111 4.55 8.97 -4.45
CA SER A 111 5.60 8.38 -3.61
C SER A 111 5.07 7.94 -2.24
N GLU A 112 4.38 8.84 -1.54
CA GLU A 112 3.74 8.55 -0.25
C GLU A 112 2.73 7.41 -0.39
N ALA A 113 1.90 7.47 -1.43
CA ALA A 113 0.93 6.42 -1.71
C ALA A 113 1.59 5.07 -2.01
N ARG A 114 2.66 5.05 -2.82
CA ARG A 114 3.39 3.82 -3.17
C ARG A 114 3.97 3.16 -1.92
N LEU A 115 4.53 3.95 -1.00
CA LEU A 115 5.06 3.45 0.26
C LEU A 115 3.96 2.82 1.10
N LEU A 116 2.87 3.56 1.35
CA LEU A 116 1.74 3.06 2.13
C LEU A 116 1.11 1.81 1.50
N LEU A 117 0.96 1.77 0.17
CA LEU A 117 0.42 0.61 -0.54
C LEU A 117 1.32 -0.61 -0.46
N ARG A 118 2.65 -0.45 -0.40
CA ARG A 118 3.58 -1.58 -0.17
C ARG A 118 3.43 -2.14 1.23
N GLN A 119 3.33 -1.29 2.24
CA GLN A 119 3.07 -1.73 3.62
C GLN A 119 1.74 -2.49 3.72
N LEU A 120 0.68 -1.95 3.09
CA LEU A 120 -0.63 -2.62 3.08
C LEU A 120 -0.59 -3.97 2.36
N MET A 121 0.25 -4.10 1.32
CA MET A 121 0.46 -5.36 0.60
C MET A 121 1.13 -6.42 1.44
N GLU A 122 2.01 -6.05 2.38
CA GLU A 122 2.64 -7.00 3.30
C GLU A 122 1.63 -7.56 4.32
N GLU A 123 0.61 -6.77 4.66
CA GLU A 123 -0.48 -7.19 5.56
C GLU A 123 -1.54 -8.03 4.81
N HIS A 124 -1.89 -7.61 3.59
CA HIS A 124 -2.87 -8.26 2.72
C HIS A 124 -2.49 -8.12 1.25
N ASP A 125 -2.10 -9.23 0.61
CA ASP A 125 -1.67 -9.30 -0.79
C ASP A 125 -2.72 -9.94 -1.71
N GLU A 126 -3.91 -10.25 -1.20
CA GLU A 126 -4.95 -10.99 -1.91
C GLU A 126 -5.92 -10.11 -2.74
N TYR A 127 -5.75 -8.78 -2.70
CA TYR A 127 -6.68 -7.83 -3.31
C TYR A 127 -6.21 -7.26 -4.64
N VAL A 128 -6.98 -7.49 -5.71
CA VAL A 128 -6.64 -7.02 -7.07
C VAL A 128 -6.51 -5.51 -7.16
N SER A 129 -7.34 -4.76 -6.42
CA SER A 129 -7.30 -3.31 -6.39
C SER A 129 -5.94 -2.77 -5.94
N LEU A 130 -5.26 -3.46 -5.03
CA LEU A 130 -3.96 -3.06 -4.50
C LEU A 130 -2.89 -3.08 -5.60
N TYR A 131 -2.82 -4.15 -6.39
CA TYR A 131 -1.90 -4.25 -7.54
C TYR A 131 -2.20 -3.20 -8.60
N LYS A 132 -3.49 -2.92 -8.85
CA LYS A 132 -3.89 -1.86 -9.80
C LYS A 132 -3.30 -0.52 -9.38
N VAL A 133 -3.57 -0.09 -8.15
CA VAL A 133 -3.17 1.25 -7.67
C VAL A 133 -1.67 1.36 -7.43
N LEU A 134 -1.03 0.31 -6.88
CA LEU A 134 0.42 0.30 -6.66
C LEU A 134 1.18 0.36 -7.99
N GLY A 135 0.78 -0.43 -8.99
CA GLY A 135 1.40 -0.39 -10.32
C GLY A 135 1.16 0.96 -11.03
N LEU A 136 0.01 1.61 -10.81
CA LEU A 136 -0.24 2.97 -11.30
C LEU A 136 0.68 4.00 -10.63
N CYS A 137 0.93 3.89 -9.32
CA CYS A 137 1.91 4.74 -8.64
C CYS A 137 3.32 4.54 -9.21
N CYS A 138 3.77 3.29 -9.39
CA CYS A 138 5.05 2.98 -10.03
C CYS A 138 5.14 3.57 -11.44
N LEU A 139 4.08 3.45 -12.25
CA LEU A 139 4.05 4.04 -13.59
C LEU A 139 4.14 5.58 -13.52
N ALA A 140 3.42 6.22 -12.60
CA ALA A 140 3.41 7.67 -12.44
C ALA A 140 4.79 8.23 -12.02
N GLU A 141 5.57 7.47 -11.25
CA GLU A 141 6.94 7.79 -10.88
C GLU A 141 7.97 7.49 -11.99
N GLY A 142 7.54 6.84 -13.08
CA GLY A 142 8.40 6.46 -14.20
C GLY A 142 9.01 5.06 -14.08
N ASP A 143 8.74 4.32 -13.00
CA ASP A 143 9.16 2.93 -12.84
C ASP A 143 8.18 1.97 -13.53
N ARG A 144 8.27 1.97 -14.86
CA ARG A 144 7.39 1.17 -15.71
C ARG A 144 7.63 -0.33 -15.58
N LEU A 145 8.87 -0.75 -15.39
CA LEU A 145 9.22 -2.17 -15.27
C LEU A 145 8.57 -2.77 -14.04
N GLU A 146 8.68 -2.09 -12.90
CA GLU A 146 8.04 -2.51 -11.66
C GLU A 146 6.51 -2.47 -11.78
N ALA A 147 5.94 -1.43 -12.42
CA ALA A 147 4.50 -1.38 -12.70
C ALA A 147 4.01 -2.60 -13.48
N HIS A 148 4.74 -3.04 -14.51
CA HIS A 148 4.38 -4.23 -15.29
C HIS A 148 4.48 -5.51 -14.45
N HIS A 149 5.49 -5.61 -13.59
CA HIS A 149 5.64 -6.75 -12.68
C HIS A 149 4.46 -6.83 -11.69
N ILE A 150 4.11 -5.71 -11.06
CA ILE A 150 2.98 -5.62 -10.12
C ILE A 150 1.66 -5.98 -10.82
N TRP A 151 1.39 -5.43 -12.01
CA TRP A 151 0.15 -5.76 -12.72
C TRP A 151 0.07 -7.22 -13.16
N LYS A 152 1.20 -7.85 -13.50
CA LYS A 152 1.22 -9.29 -13.77
C LYS A 152 0.86 -10.10 -12.53
N LYS A 153 1.36 -9.74 -11.35
CA LYS A 153 0.92 -10.36 -10.08
C LYS A 153 -0.58 -10.17 -9.83
N GLY A 154 -1.12 -8.99 -10.09
CA GLY A 154 -2.57 -8.76 -10.01
C GLY A 154 -3.38 -9.69 -10.94
N LEU A 155 -2.85 -10.02 -12.12
CA LEU A 155 -3.45 -10.99 -13.04
C LEU A 155 -3.30 -12.45 -12.58
N GLU A 156 -2.42 -12.76 -11.63
CA GLU A 156 -2.38 -14.09 -11.01
C GLU A 156 -3.61 -14.31 -10.10
N ILE A 157 -4.14 -13.23 -9.51
CA ILE A 157 -5.35 -13.23 -8.68
C ILE A 157 -6.61 -13.20 -9.54
N ASP A 158 -6.66 -12.31 -10.53
CA ASP A 158 -7.76 -12.19 -11.49
C ASP A 158 -7.24 -12.11 -12.94
N ARG A 159 -7.17 -13.28 -13.59
CA ARG A 159 -6.58 -13.47 -14.92
C ARG A 159 -7.30 -12.69 -16.02
N ASN A 160 -8.57 -12.39 -15.82
CA ASN A 160 -9.40 -11.68 -16.78
C ASN A 160 -9.67 -10.22 -16.37
N ASN A 161 -8.86 -9.67 -15.46
CA ASN A 161 -9.01 -8.28 -15.06
C ASN A 161 -8.72 -7.34 -16.24
N ARG A 162 -9.78 -6.77 -16.82
CA ARG A 162 -9.68 -5.90 -18.00
C ARG A 162 -8.77 -4.70 -17.76
N SER A 163 -8.85 -4.07 -16.60
CA SER A 163 -8.02 -2.90 -16.27
C SER A 163 -6.53 -3.25 -16.29
N LEU A 164 -6.14 -4.36 -15.67
CA LEU A 164 -4.73 -4.79 -15.63
C LEU A 164 -4.22 -5.16 -17.02
N GLN A 165 -5.04 -5.84 -17.84
CA GLN A 165 -4.70 -6.14 -19.23
C GLN A 165 -4.50 -4.86 -20.06
N GLU A 166 -5.39 -3.87 -19.88
CA GLU A 166 -5.28 -2.57 -20.54
C GLU A 166 -3.99 -1.85 -20.11
N TYR A 167 -3.64 -1.85 -18.82
CA TYR A 167 -2.41 -1.23 -18.31
C TYR A 167 -1.15 -1.88 -18.88
N LEU A 168 -1.11 -3.22 -18.99
CA LEU A 168 0.01 -3.94 -19.59
C LEU A 168 0.13 -3.72 -21.11
N SER A 169 -0.97 -3.36 -21.77
CA SER A 169 -1.01 -3.10 -23.22
C SER A 169 -0.57 -1.69 -23.62
N LEU A 170 -0.32 -0.80 -22.65
CA LEU A 170 0.12 0.57 -22.92
C LEU A 170 1.41 0.54 -23.78
N PRO A 171 1.57 1.40 -24.80
CA PRO A 171 2.77 1.39 -25.63
C PRO A 171 4.03 1.84 -24.86
N GLU A 172 5.19 1.24 -25.18
CA GLU A 172 6.50 1.70 -24.70
C GLU A 172 6.83 3.06 -25.33
N ARG A 173 7.13 4.06 -24.50
CA ARG A 173 7.66 5.33 -24.99
C ARG A 173 9.12 5.09 -25.37
N ARG A 174 9.43 5.02 -26.67
CA ARG A 174 10.82 4.99 -27.14
C ARG A 174 11.50 6.30 -26.72
N VAL A 175 12.36 6.24 -25.70
CA VAL A 175 13.33 7.30 -25.47
C VAL A 175 14.30 7.27 -26.65
N LYS A 176 14.20 8.25 -27.57
CA LYS A 176 15.22 8.43 -28.60
C LYS A 176 16.56 8.70 -27.88
N PRO A 177 17.65 7.99 -28.23
CA PRO A 177 18.95 8.31 -27.66
C PRO A 177 19.30 9.75 -28.06
N LEU A 178 19.55 10.62 -27.08
CA LEU A 178 19.93 12.00 -27.34
C LEU A 178 21.32 12.04 -28.01
N ASN A 179 21.33 12.46 -29.27
CA ASN A 179 22.54 12.99 -29.90
C ASN A 179 22.85 14.37 -29.30
N LYS A 180 24.15 14.64 -29.18
CA LYS A 180 24.78 15.78 -28.50
C LYS A 180 24.62 17.14 -29.24
N VAL A 181 24.46 18.21 -28.43
CA VAL A 181 24.83 19.65 -28.55
C VAL A 181 23.93 20.68 -29.31
N GLN A 182 23.44 21.74 -28.61
CA GLN A 182 23.86 23.17 -28.64
C GLN A 182 22.77 24.15 -28.09
N GLU A 183 23.17 25.13 -27.27
CA GLU A 183 22.33 26.15 -26.59
C GLU A 183 22.18 27.49 -27.33
N THR A 184 21.12 28.27 -27.00
CA THR A 184 21.04 29.73 -26.62
C THR A 184 19.69 30.39 -27.05
N PRO A 185 19.28 31.62 -26.59
CA PRO A 185 18.72 32.00 -25.27
C PRO A 185 17.36 32.80 -25.29
N LYS A 186 16.87 33.15 -24.07
CA LYS A 186 15.55 33.64 -23.56
C LYS A 186 15.07 35.07 -23.94
N GLU A 187 13.76 35.38 -23.75
CA GLU A 187 13.29 36.67 -23.18
C GLU A 187 11.81 36.68 -22.66
N THR A 188 11.44 37.65 -21.79
CA THR A 188 10.37 37.67 -20.75
C THR A 188 9.42 38.90 -20.82
N LYS A 189 8.21 38.86 -20.20
CA LYS A 189 7.68 39.78 -19.13
C LYS A 189 6.13 39.86 -18.94
N THR A 190 5.74 40.28 -17.72
CA THR A 190 4.45 40.32 -16.98
C THR A 190 3.79 41.73 -16.87
N ILE A 191 2.52 41.84 -16.36
CA ILE A 191 1.98 42.79 -15.31
C ILE A 191 0.41 42.93 -15.33
N PHE A 192 -0.24 43.19 -14.16
CA PHE A 192 -1.70 43.33 -13.89
C PHE A 192 -2.04 44.61 -13.06
N THR A 193 -3.26 45.20 -13.14
CA THR A 193 -3.68 46.40 -12.33
C THR A 193 -5.18 46.53 -11.90
N SER A 194 -5.39 47.04 -10.66
CA SER A 194 -6.41 48.01 -10.13
C SER A 194 -7.95 47.84 -10.24
N ARG A 195 -8.51 46.76 -10.78
CA ARG A 195 -9.97 46.46 -10.73
C ARG A 195 -10.38 45.54 -9.57
N THR A 196 -9.41 45.18 -8.74
CA THR A 196 -9.38 43.96 -7.92
C THR A 196 -10.28 44.01 -6.69
N LEU A 197 -10.54 45.16 -6.10
CA LEU A 197 -11.15 45.23 -4.77
C LEU A 197 -12.69 45.10 -4.79
N LEU A 198 -13.35 45.64 -5.80
CA LEU A 198 -14.82 45.59 -5.96
C LEU A 198 -15.31 44.22 -6.47
N LEU A 199 -14.42 43.42 -7.03
CA LEU A 199 -14.68 42.03 -7.43
C LEU A 199 -14.77 41.09 -6.22
N ILE A 200 -13.95 41.32 -5.19
CA ILE A 200 -13.77 40.39 -4.07
C ILE A 200 -15.07 40.18 -3.27
N THR A 201 -15.88 41.23 -3.10
CA THR A 201 -17.13 41.16 -2.33
C THR A 201 -18.29 40.50 -3.08
N GLY A 202 -18.35 40.66 -4.41
CA GLY A 202 -19.30 39.92 -5.26
C GLY A 202 -18.96 38.43 -5.40
N ILE A 203 -17.66 38.10 -5.35
CA ILE A 203 -17.15 36.71 -5.42
C ILE A 203 -17.57 35.90 -4.18
N LEU A 204 -17.60 36.49 -2.98
CA LEU A 204 -17.92 35.76 -1.76
C LEU A 204 -19.37 35.23 -1.72
N CYS A 205 -20.34 36.02 -2.21
CA CYS A 205 -21.74 35.60 -2.31
C CYS A 205 -21.96 34.56 -3.42
N LEU A 206 -21.19 34.63 -4.50
CA LEU A 206 -21.22 33.62 -5.56
C LEU A 206 -20.66 32.27 -5.07
N VAL A 207 -19.60 32.29 -4.24
CA VAL A 207 -18.96 31.09 -3.68
C VAL A 207 -19.93 30.25 -2.83
N LEU A 208 -20.81 30.88 -2.05
CA LEU A 208 -21.77 30.17 -1.22
C LEU A 208 -22.89 29.49 -2.03
N VAL A 209 -23.32 30.10 -3.14
CA VAL A 209 -24.30 29.50 -4.07
C VAL A 209 -23.65 28.42 -4.94
N ILE A 210 -22.36 28.59 -5.28
CA ILE A 210 -21.57 27.57 -5.97
C ILE A 210 -21.33 26.35 -5.08
N GLN A 211 -21.14 26.49 -3.77
CA GLN A 211 -20.90 25.36 -2.86
C GLN A 211 -22.11 24.42 -2.75
N THR A 212 -23.34 24.94 -2.77
CA THR A 212 -24.55 24.10 -2.72
C THR A 212 -24.85 23.44 -4.06
N VAL A 213 -24.55 24.11 -5.18
CA VAL A 213 -24.57 23.51 -6.52
C VAL A 213 -23.40 22.51 -6.70
N ALA A 214 -22.25 22.71 -6.03
CA ALA A 214 -21.08 21.82 -6.07
C ALA A 214 -21.31 20.51 -5.31
N LEU A 215 -22.09 20.47 -4.23
CA LEU A 215 -22.45 19.20 -3.59
C LEU A 215 -23.36 18.34 -4.49
N PHE A 216 -24.29 18.97 -5.19
CA PHE A 216 -25.18 18.29 -6.13
C PHE A 216 -24.46 17.91 -7.43
N ASN A 217 -23.56 18.78 -7.91
CA ASN A 217 -22.67 18.46 -9.02
C ASN A 217 -21.62 17.40 -8.64
N SER A 218 -21.06 17.34 -7.43
CA SER A 218 -20.09 16.30 -7.02
C SER A 218 -20.66 14.88 -7.16
N TYR A 219 -21.97 14.71 -6.97
CA TYR A 219 -22.64 13.42 -7.18
C TYR A 219 -22.77 13.06 -8.67
N ARG A 220 -23.01 14.03 -9.55
CA ARG A 220 -23.06 13.84 -11.01
C ARG A 220 -21.66 13.77 -11.63
N GLN A 221 -20.72 14.50 -11.03
CA GLN A 221 -19.33 14.67 -11.40
C GLN A 221 -18.52 13.43 -11.06
N ASN A 222 -18.88 12.58 -10.09
CA ASN A 222 -18.18 11.31 -9.87
C ASN A 222 -18.28 10.35 -11.08
N ASN A 223 -19.38 10.37 -11.85
CA ASN A 223 -19.48 9.57 -13.07
C ASN A 223 -18.80 10.26 -14.27
N GLU A 224 -18.88 11.60 -14.38
CA GLU A 224 -18.15 12.35 -15.41
C GLU A 224 -16.63 12.40 -15.12
N ASN A 225 -16.19 12.30 -13.87
CA ASN A 225 -14.77 12.34 -13.45
C ASN A 225 -14.00 11.12 -13.96
N ILE A 226 -14.65 9.97 -14.11
CA ILE A 226 -14.00 8.76 -14.64
C ILE A 226 -13.69 8.95 -16.14
N GLU A 227 -14.62 9.50 -16.92
CA GLU A 227 -14.40 9.84 -18.34
C GLU A 227 -13.45 11.05 -18.51
N VAL A 228 -13.54 12.06 -17.63
CA VAL A 228 -12.66 13.23 -17.62
C VAL A 228 -11.24 12.85 -17.20
N LEU A 229 -11.03 11.91 -16.27
CA LEU A 229 -9.70 11.38 -15.92
C LEU A 229 -9.06 10.65 -17.10
N GLN A 230 -9.84 9.87 -17.85
CA GLN A 230 -9.38 9.23 -19.09
C GLN A 230 -9.00 10.26 -20.17
N GLN A 231 -9.78 11.32 -20.36
CA GLN A 231 -9.43 12.44 -21.26
C GLN A 231 -8.23 13.26 -20.75
N ARG A 232 -8.08 13.44 -19.44
CA ARG A 232 -6.98 14.20 -18.83
C ARG A 232 -5.66 13.45 -18.91
N ILE A 233 -5.67 12.13 -18.80
CA ILE A 233 -4.51 11.26 -19.05
C ILE A 233 -4.06 11.43 -20.52
N HIS A 234 -5.00 11.48 -21.46
CA HIS A 234 -4.70 11.73 -22.87
C HIS A 234 -4.09 13.13 -23.12
N GLN A 235 -4.59 14.18 -22.45
CA GLN A 235 -4.06 15.55 -22.54
C GLN A 235 -2.74 15.76 -21.78
N LEU A 236 -2.54 15.13 -20.62
CA LEU A 236 -1.29 15.19 -19.85
C LEU A 236 -0.16 14.45 -20.56
N THR A 237 -0.48 13.38 -21.28
CA THR A 237 0.47 12.69 -22.17
C THR A 237 1.01 13.65 -23.25
N ALA A 238 0.18 14.56 -23.76
CA ALA A 238 0.56 15.61 -24.72
C ALA A 238 1.29 16.82 -24.09
N LEU A 239 1.09 17.11 -22.80
CA LEU A 239 1.78 18.20 -22.08
C LEU A 239 3.20 17.82 -21.61
N VAL A 240 3.44 16.55 -21.31
CA VAL A 240 4.77 16.02 -20.95
C VAL A 240 5.76 16.09 -22.13
N ASP A 241 5.27 16.18 -23.37
CA ASP A 241 6.09 16.39 -24.57
C ASP A 241 6.65 17.83 -24.69
N GLY A 242 6.29 18.77 -23.79
CA GLY A 242 6.42 20.22 -24.06
C GLY A 242 7.26 21.12 -23.14
N GLN A 243 7.88 20.67 -22.04
CA GLN A 243 8.64 21.57 -21.15
C GLN A 243 9.93 20.94 -20.55
N PRO A 244 11.07 21.66 -20.47
CA PRO A 244 12.37 21.17 -19.99
C PRO A 244 12.58 21.36 -18.47
N LYS A 245 13.53 20.59 -17.92
CA LYS A 245 13.95 20.55 -16.51
C LYS A 245 14.68 21.83 -16.06
N GLU A 246 14.42 22.32 -14.85
CA GLU A 246 15.31 23.21 -14.09
C GLU A 246 15.72 22.57 -12.75
N GLU A 247 16.98 22.82 -12.38
CA GLU A 247 17.74 22.33 -11.23
C GLU A 247 17.46 23.16 -9.96
N ILE A 248 17.68 22.60 -8.77
CA ILE A 248 17.68 23.37 -7.51
C ILE A 248 19.08 23.32 -6.88
N GLU A 249 19.62 24.52 -6.67
CA GLU A 249 20.91 24.85 -6.05
C GLU A 249 20.97 24.54 -4.55
N THR A 250 22.18 24.20 -4.10
CA THR A 250 22.62 24.05 -2.72
C THR A 250 22.70 25.38 -1.97
N MET A 251 22.27 25.42 -0.70
CA MET A 251 22.69 26.46 0.27
C MET A 251 23.32 25.85 1.51
N SER A 252 24.48 26.41 1.86
CA SER A 252 25.38 26.11 2.97
C SER A 252 25.11 26.99 4.20
N ILE A 253 25.21 26.44 5.42
CA ILE A 253 25.57 27.18 6.65
C ILE A 253 26.43 26.29 7.56
N SER A 254 27.52 26.86 8.09
CA SER A 254 28.56 26.28 8.95
C SER A 254 28.36 26.62 10.47
N PRO A 255 29.12 26.02 11.40
CA PRO A 255 28.68 25.67 12.76
C PRO A 255 29.12 26.67 13.86
N ASP A 256 28.40 26.71 15.00
CA ASP A 256 28.96 26.43 16.34
C ASP A 256 27.97 26.69 17.52
N ILE A 257 27.69 25.59 18.24
CA ILE A 257 27.59 25.34 19.71
C ILE A 257 26.62 26.17 20.61
N GLU A 258 25.62 25.49 21.21
CA GLU A 258 25.49 25.22 22.67
C GLU A 258 24.19 24.42 23.00
N GLU A 259 24.33 23.25 23.65
CA GLU A 259 23.28 22.55 24.43
C GLU A 259 23.39 22.98 25.92
N PRO A 260 22.40 22.81 26.82
CA PRO A 260 21.18 21.98 26.72
C PRO A 260 19.87 22.62 27.29
N SER A 261 18.71 22.14 26.83
CA SER A 261 17.55 21.89 27.71
C SER A 261 16.49 21.03 27.01
N MET A 262 16.22 19.86 27.59
CA MET A 262 15.10 19.00 27.25
C MET A 262 13.78 19.67 27.62
N GLU A 263 13.01 20.13 26.64
CA GLU A 263 11.54 20.19 26.70
C GLU A 263 10.96 20.57 25.31
N GLY A 264 10.20 19.63 24.72
CA GLY A 264 9.27 19.89 23.64
C GLY A 264 9.86 20.08 22.24
N THR A 265 10.08 19.00 21.50
CA THR A 265 10.21 19.06 20.03
C THR A 265 8.96 18.50 19.38
N HIS A 266 8.44 19.27 18.41
CA HIS A 266 7.35 18.85 17.54
C HIS A 266 7.82 17.58 16.81
N TYR A 267 7.07 16.49 16.97
CA TYR A 267 7.33 15.24 16.24
C TYR A 267 7.19 15.51 14.73
N ASP A 268 8.30 15.46 14.00
CA ASP A 268 8.35 15.69 12.55
C ASP A 268 8.28 14.36 11.80
N VAL A 269 7.06 14.03 11.36
CA VAL A 269 6.74 12.79 10.62
C VAL A 269 7.54 12.71 9.30
N GLU A 270 7.74 13.84 8.62
CA GLU A 270 8.44 13.88 7.32
C GLU A 270 9.93 13.57 7.50
N GLN A 271 10.49 14.00 8.63
CA GLN A 271 11.87 13.72 8.98
C GLN A 271 12.10 12.24 9.34
N GLU A 272 11.17 11.59 10.07
CA GLU A 272 11.26 10.17 10.38
C GLU A 272 11.21 9.29 9.13
N GLU A 273 10.29 9.57 8.20
CA GLU A 273 10.18 8.85 6.94
C GLU A 273 11.42 8.99 6.06
N HIS A 274 11.99 10.20 5.99
CA HIS A 274 13.22 10.45 5.25
C HIS A 274 14.39 9.58 5.74
N TYR A 275 14.63 9.58 7.06
CA TYR A 275 15.72 8.79 7.64
C TYR A 275 15.43 7.29 7.53
N TYR A 276 14.18 6.86 7.68
CA TYR A 276 13.85 5.45 7.53
C TYR A 276 14.16 4.95 6.12
N LEU A 277 13.68 5.67 5.10
CA LEU A 277 13.91 5.30 3.71
C LEU A 277 15.39 5.30 3.33
N ALA A 278 16.15 6.30 3.77
CA ALA A 278 17.59 6.35 3.53
C ALA A 278 18.31 5.15 4.18
N GLY A 279 17.95 4.84 5.43
CA GLY A 279 18.53 3.73 6.18
C GLY A 279 18.18 2.36 5.62
N TYR A 280 16.92 2.15 5.26
CA TYR A 280 16.44 0.88 4.71
C TYR A 280 17.05 0.59 3.33
N ASN A 281 17.07 1.58 2.42
CA ASN A 281 17.70 1.41 1.11
C ASN A 281 19.21 1.16 1.22
N ALA A 282 19.88 1.78 2.19
CA ALA A 282 21.28 1.52 2.48
C ALA A 282 21.50 0.09 3.00
N HIS A 283 20.62 -0.42 3.86
CA HIS A 283 20.66 -1.81 4.34
C HIS A 283 20.57 -2.80 3.18
N LEU A 284 19.60 -2.62 2.27
CA LEU A 284 19.45 -3.47 1.07
C LEU A 284 20.68 -3.40 0.14
N SER A 285 21.27 -2.21 0.04
CA SER A 285 22.47 -1.96 -0.77
C SER A 285 23.77 -2.41 -0.11
N LYS A 286 23.71 -2.95 1.12
CA LYS A 286 24.86 -3.34 1.94
C LYS A 286 25.78 -2.17 2.32
N ASP A 287 25.27 -0.94 2.26
CA ASP A 287 25.93 0.24 2.81
C ASP A 287 25.63 0.33 4.30
N TRP A 288 26.35 -0.46 5.08
CA TRP A 288 26.12 -0.63 6.51
C TRP A 288 26.28 0.66 7.31
N LYS A 289 27.24 1.51 6.92
CA LYS A 289 27.50 2.75 7.65
C LYS A 289 26.33 3.73 7.52
N THR A 290 25.79 3.87 6.30
CA THR A 290 24.63 4.72 6.04
C THR A 290 23.37 4.13 6.66
N ALA A 291 23.20 2.80 6.61
CA ALA A 291 22.09 2.09 7.26
C ALA A 291 22.08 2.32 8.78
N GLU A 292 23.20 2.08 9.46
CA GLU A 292 23.34 2.29 10.91
C GLU A 292 23.00 3.73 11.30
N SER A 293 23.55 4.72 10.58
CA SER A 293 23.33 6.13 10.90
C SER A 293 21.87 6.52 10.77
N ASN A 294 21.23 6.19 9.64
CA ASN A 294 19.88 6.67 9.35
C ASN A 294 18.81 5.88 10.13
N LEU A 295 18.93 4.56 10.21
CA LEU A 295 18.02 3.74 11.03
C LEU A 295 18.17 4.07 12.52
N GLY A 296 19.41 4.34 12.98
CA GLY A 296 19.69 4.78 14.35
C GLY A 296 18.99 6.09 14.71
N VAL A 297 18.94 7.05 13.78
CA VAL A 297 18.19 8.31 13.97
C VAL A 297 16.71 8.01 14.18
N VAL A 298 16.09 7.21 13.31
CA VAL A 298 14.68 6.83 13.45
C VAL A 298 14.39 6.13 14.77
N VAL A 299 15.25 5.19 15.19
CA VAL A 299 15.11 4.51 16.48
C VAL A 299 15.22 5.49 17.65
N SER A 300 16.14 6.46 17.57
CA SER A 300 16.34 7.48 18.61
C SER A 300 15.17 8.45 18.77
N MET A 301 14.32 8.60 17.75
CA MET A 301 13.11 9.42 17.82
C MET A 301 12.06 8.82 18.76
N GLN A 302 12.12 7.51 19.03
CA GLN A 302 11.23 6.80 19.96
C GLN A 302 9.73 7.06 19.72
N SER A 303 9.33 7.24 18.47
CA SER A 303 7.97 7.64 18.13
C SER A 303 6.93 6.55 18.34
N GLY A 304 7.36 5.28 18.46
CA GLY A 304 6.47 4.12 18.49
C GLY A 304 5.70 3.91 17.18
N SER A 305 6.06 4.64 16.12
CA SER A 305 5.43 4.52 14.81
C SER A 305 5.77 3.17 14.15
N TYR A 306 5.04 2.84 13.08
CA TYR A 306 5.39 1.70 12.23
C TYR A 306 6.84 1.80 11.71
N LEU A 307 7.27 3.00 11.29
CA LEU A 307 8.62 3.23 10.77
C LEU A 307 9.68 3.08 11.88
N ASN A 308 9.37 3.54 13.09
CA ASN A 308 10.22 3.33 14.26
C ASN A 308 10.38 1.84 14.58
N ARG A 309 9.29 1.07 14.54
CA ARG A 309 9.31 -0.39 14.68
C ARG A 309 10.18 -1.03 13.60
N GLU A 310 9.93 -0.72 12.33
CA GLU A 310 10.70 -1.26 11.22
C GLU A 310 12.18 -0.92 11.28
N ALA A 311 12.49 0.34 11.58
CA ALA A 311 13.87 0.80 11.71
C ALA A 311 14.60 0.03 12.80
N LEU A 312 13.94 -0.26 13.92
CA LEU A 312 14.51 -1.01 15.01
C LEU A 312 14.90 -2.44 14.61
N TYR A 313 14.03 -3.14 13.88
CA TYR A 313 14.33 -4.47 13.35
C TYR A 313 15.48 -4.42 12.34
N TYR A 314 15.42 -3.54 11.34
CA TYR A 314 16.46 -3.46 10.31
C TYR A 314 17.80 -2.98 10.86
N LEU A 315 17.81 -2.16 11.90
CA LEU A 315 19.03 -1.79 12.62
C LEU A 315 19.65 -3.01 13.31
N ALA A 316 18.84 -3.82 14.01
CA ALA A 316 19.30 -5.08 14.62
C ALA A 316 19.85 -6.05 13.57
N ARG A 317 19.17 -6.19 12.43
CA ARG A 317 19.64 -6.99 11.28
C ARG A 317 20.96 -6.47 10.71
N THR A 318 21.10 -5.15 10.60
CA THR A 318 22.33 -4.49 10.11
C THR A 318 23.53 -4.81 11.00
N TYR A 319 23.36 -4.77 12.32
CA TYR A 319 24.41 -5.17 13.26
C TYR A 319 24.72 -6.67 13.17
N TYR A 320 23.69 -7.51 13.10
CA TYR A 320 23.83 -8.95 12.99
C TYR A 320 24.65 -9.38 11.76
N VAL A 321 24.35 -8.85 10.57
CA VAL A 321 25.08 -9.21 9.33
C VAL A 321 26.53 -8.72 9.31
N GLN A 322 26.87 -7.76 10.16
CA GLN A 322 28.24 -7.30 10.38
C GLN A 322 28.98 -8.09 11.47
N ASN A 323 28.34 -9.11 12.06
CA ASN A 323 28.84 -9.86 13.22
C ASN A 323 29.04 -9.01 14.48
N LYS A 324 28.35 -7.87 14.59
CA LYS A 324 28.30 -7.01 15.79
C LYS A 324 27.17 -7.51 16.69
N TYR A 325 27.42 -8.61 17.39
CA TYR A 325 26.37 -9.39 18.05
C TYR A 325 25.84 -8.74 19.32
N GLU A 326 26.68 -8.01 20.04
CA GLU A 326 26.32 -7.29 21.25
C GLU A 326 25.28 -6.18 20.96
N GLU A 327 25.49 -5.42 19.89
CA GLU A 327 24.55 -4.39 19.43
C GLU A 327 23.28 -5.02 18.85
N ALA A 328 23.40 -6.08 18.06
CA ALA A 328 22.25 -6.79 17.50
C ALA A 328 21.32 -7.31 18.61
N GLU A 329 21.88 -7.94 19.64
CA GLU A 329 21.13 -8.41 20.81
C GLU A 329 20.32 -7.29 21.45
N LYS A 330 20.97 -6.15 21.73
CA LYS A 330 20.32 -4.99 22.35
C LYS A 330 19.07 -4.56 21.59
N TYR A 331 19.17 -4.46 20.26
CA TYR A 331 18.07 -3.98 19.44
C TYR A 331 16.98 -5.04 19.19
N TYR A 332 17.32 -6.33 19.11
CA TYR A 332 16.30 -7.39 19.07
C TYR A 332 15.51 -7.48 20.37
N GLN A 333 16.19 -7.42 21.54
CA GLN A 333 15.49 -7.39 22.83
C GLN A 333 14.57 -6.18 22.92
N LEU A 334 15.07 -5.00 22.56
CA LEU A 334 14.26 -3.78 22.55
C LEU A 334 13.04 -3.90 21.61
N TYR A 335 13.18 -4.57 20.45
CA TYR A 335 12.06 -4.82 19.54
C TYR A 335 11.00 -5.72 20.19
N LEU A 336 11.44 -6.83 20.79
CA LEU A 336 10.55 -7.80 21.46
C LEU A 336 9.81 -7.16 22.64
N ASP A 337 10.47 -6.28 23.38
CA ASP A 337 9.87 -5.58 24.53
C ASP A 337 8.83 -4.52 24.10
N LEU A 338 9.11 -3.76 23.04
CA LEU A 338 8.26 -2.64 22.61
C LEU A 338 7.13 -3.05 21.68
N PHE A 339 7.32 -4.11 20.88
CA PHE A 339 6.42 -4.47 19.80
C PHE A 339 6.04 -5.97 19.83
N PRO A 340 5.39 -6.46 20.90
CA PRO A 340 4.87 -7.82 20.94
C PRO A 340 3.86 -8.05 19.81
N ASP A 341 3.82 -9.28 19.28
CA ASP A 341 2.89 -9.73 18.23
C ASP A 341 2.93 -8.93 16.91
N SER A 342 4.08 -8.33 16.62
CA SER A 342 4.30 -7.54 15.40
C SER A 342 4.96 -8.34 14.27
N ASN A 343 4.99 -7.77 13.06
CA ASN A 343 5.37 -8.45 11.83
C ASN A 343 6.81 -8.98 11.76
N TYR A 344 7.71 -8.55 12.65
CA TYR A 344 9.07 -9.12 12.77
C TYR A 344 9.33 -9.71 14.16
N TYR A 345 8.29 -10.06 14.91
CA TYR A 345 8.43 -10.58 16.27
C TYR A 345 9.08 -11.97 16.28
N ASP A 346 8.60 -12.88 15.43
CA ASP A 346 9.16 -14.21 15.23
C ASP A 346 10.57 -14.17 14.61
N ASP A 347 10.78 -13.30 13.61
CA ASP A 347 12.09 -12.97 13.06
C ASP A 347 13.08 -12.51 14.13
N SER A 348 12.64 -11.61 15.02
CA SER A 348 13.47 -11.07 16.10
C SER A 348 13.83 -12.14 17.12
N LEU A 349 12.90 -13.04 17.47
CA LEU A 349 13.20 -14.21 18.29
C LEU A 349 14.23 -15.11 17.62
N PHE A 350 14.04 -15.44 16.34
CA PHE A 350 14.95 -16.32 15.62
C PHE A 350 16.37 -15.74 15.54
N TYR A 351 16.53 -14.48 15.12
CA TYR A 351 17.85 -13.87 15.00
C TYR A 351 18.48 -13.53 16.35
N LEU A 352 17.70 -13.30 17.41
CA LEU A 352 18.21 -13.21 18.77
C LEU A 352 18.79 -14.56 19.23
N ALA A 353 18.09 -15.67 18.97
CA ALA A 353 18.63 -17.01 19.25
C ALA A 353 19.91 -17.29 18.47
N CYS A 354 19.98 -16.89 17.20
CA CYS A 354 21.20 -16.99 16.41
C CYS A 354 22.34 -16.14 17.00
N THR A 355 22.02 -14.93 17.48
CA THR A 355 22.98 -14.04 18.15
C THR A 355 23.54 -14.68 19.41
N TYR A 356 22.68 -15.33 20.21
CA TYR A 356 23.11 -16.11 21.38
C TYR A 356 24.00 -17.29 21.02
N HIS A 357 23.66 -18.01 19.96
CA HIS A 357 24.47 -19.11 19.47
C HIS A 357 25.89 -18.65 19.07
N TYR A 358 26.00 -17.60 18.26
CA TYR A 358 27.31 -17.09 17.80
C TYR A 358 28.17 -16.48 18.91
N THR A 359 27.55 -16.08 20.02
CA THR A 359 28.24 -15.56 21.20
C THR A 359 28.49 -16.64 22.27
N GLY A 360 28.23 -17.91 21.97
CA GLY A 360 28.48 -19.05 22.88
C GLY A 360 27.46 -19.23 24.00
N ARG A 361 26.33 -18.50 23.96
CA ARG A 361 25.25 -18.53 24.96
C ARG A 361 24.17 -19.54 24.56
N HIS A 362 24.58 -20.80 24.44
CA HIS A 362 23.76 -21.88 23.90
C HIS A 362 22.43 -22.08 24.64
N GLN A 363 22.43 -22.00 25.96
CA GLN A 363 21.21 -22.18 26.75
C GLN A 363 20.16 -21.09 26.42
N GLN A 364 20.58 -19.81 26.36
CA GLN A 364 19.68 -18.71 26.02
C GLN A 364 19.16 -18.83 24.59
N ALA A 365 20.00 -19.31 23.66
CA ALA A 365 19.58 -19.58 22.29
C ALA A 365 18.44 -20.61 22.25
N GLN A 366 18.56 -21.71 23.00
CA GLN A 366 17.52 -22.74 23.07
C GLN A 366 16.24 -22.25 23.74
N GLU A 367 16.35 -21.45 24.81
CA GLU A 367 15.19 -20.85 25.49
C GLU A 367 14.40 -19.94 24.54
N VAL A 368 15.07 -19.09 23.75
CA VAL A 368 14.42 -18.21 22.77
C VAL A 368 13.80 -19.01 21.62
N LEU A 369 14.45 -20.06 21.13
CA LEU A 369 13.88 -20.95 20.10
C LEU A 369 12.67 -21.74 20.61
N GLN A 370 12.65 -22.07 21.90
CA GLN A 370 11.49 -22.69 22.53
C GLN A 370 10.31 -21.71 22.60
N GLN A 371 10.57 -20.43 22.94
CA GLN A 371 9.55 -19.38 22.86
C GLN A 371 9.00 -19.21 21.43
N LEU A 372 9.87 -19.19 20.42
CA LEU A 372 9.46 -19.13 19.01
C LEU A 372 8.55 -20.31 18.61
N LYS A 373 8.88 -21.52 19.07
CA LYS A 373 8.09 -22.72 18.81
C LYS A 373 6.74 -22.72 19.53
N GLU A 374 6.67 -22.16 20.72
CA GLU A 374 5.43 -22.00 21.49
C GLU A 374 4.51 -20.94 20.86
N LEU A 375 5.12 -19.86 20.32
CA LEU A 375 4.41 -18.82 19.59
C LEU A 375 3.76 -19.35 18.31
N ASP A 376 4.55 -20.03 17.46
CA ASP A 376 4.06 -20.63 16.22
C ASP A 376 4.76 -21.97 15.95
N PRO A 377 4.08 -23.11 16.24
CA PRO A 377 4.62 -24.44 15.97
C PRO A 377 4.84 -24.76 14.49
N ALA A 378 4.24 -23.99 13.58
CA ALA A 378 4.39 -24.15 12.13
C ALA A 378 5.38 -23.14 11.52
N ASN A 379 6.08 -22.35 12.36
CA ASN A 379 6.97 -21.29 11.91
C ASN A 379 8.11 -21.83 11.01
N GLY A 380 8.34 -21.18 9.87
CA GLY A 380 9.30 -21.62 8.86
C GLY A 380 10.73 -21.78 9.39
N TYR A 381 11.13 -20.94 10.36
CA TYR A 381 12.46 -20.99 10.96
C TYR A 381 12.74 -22.31 11.69
N LEU A 382 11.72 -22.98 12.23
CA LEU A 382 11.85 -24.27 12.93
C LEU A 382 12.32 -25.41 12.02
N SER A 383 12.20 -25.23 10.70
CA SER A 383 12.69 -26.18 9.69
C SER A 383 14.12 -25.89 9.21
N SER A 384 14.68 -24.73 9.57
CA SER A 384 15.98 -24.27 9.09
C SER A 384 17.14 -25.12 9.63
N GLU A 385 18.22 -25.24 8.86
CA GLU A 385 19.44 -25.95 9.30
C GLU A 385 20.08 -25.27 10.52
N LEU A 386 19.96 -23.95 10.62
CA LEU A 386 20.49 -23.20 11.76
C LEU A 386 19.70 -23.49 13.05
N TYR A 387 18.37 -23.55 12.97
CA TYR A 387 17.53 -24.02 14.08
C TYR A 387 17.93 -25.41 14.56
N LYS A 388 18.02 -26.37 13.62
CA LYS A 388 18.43 -27.75 13.94
C LYS A 388 19.82 -27.79 14.58
N THR A 389 20.74 -26.95 14.13
CA THR A 389 22.10 -26.87 14.69
C THR A 389 22.08 -26.38 16.14
N ILE A 390 21.31 -25.32 16.43
CA ILE A 390 21.23 -24.73 17.78
C ILE A 390 20.55 -25.68 18.77
N VAL A 391 19.52 -26.41 18.33
CA VAL A 391 18.76 -27.33 19.18
C VAL A 391 19.49 -28.66 19.43
N ASN A 392 20.37 -29.08 18.52
CA ASN A 392 21.12 -30.35 18.64
C ASN A 392 22.52 -30.19 19.26
N GLN A 393 22.93 -28.97 19.62
CA GLN A 393 24.14 -28.67 20.39
C GLN A 393 23.85 -28.73 21.89
#